data_AF-A0A497Q8H9-F1
#
_entry.id   AF-A0A497Q8H9-F1
#
_cell.length_a   1.000
_cell.length_b   1.000
_cell.length_c   1.000
_cell.angle_alpha   90.00
_cell.angle_beta   90.00
_cell.angle_gamma   90.00
#
_symmetry.space_group_name_H-M   'P 1'
#
loop_
_entity.id
_entity.type
_entity.pdbx_description
1 polymer ?
#
loop_
_entity_poly.entity_id
_entity_poly.type
_entity_poly.pdbx_seq_one_letter_code
_entity_poly.pdbx_strand_id
1 'polypeptide(L)'
;TYLFGYMLNRINLNRAIDNACWIIKETKTPIIIYDHHLLRDAKYRERIKRVYDIAKKEGKTVLTAAEFRGDKPIFQIFSSRKSKIIRDSINK
;
A
#
# COMPACT_ATOMS: atom_id res chain seq x y z
N THR A 1 0.65 9.24 -0.21
CA THR A 1 1.94 8.82 0.39
C THR A 1 3.13 9.46 -0.32
N TYR A 2 3.15 9.58 -1.65
CA TYR A 2 4.26 10.22 -2.39
C TYR A 2 4.53 11.70 -2.06
N LEU A 3 3.51 12.45 -1.63
CA LEU A 3 3.64 13.85 -1.16
C LEU A 3 4.15 13.96 0.29
N PHE A 4 4.43 12.85 0.96
CA PHE A 4 4.84 12.84 2.37
C PHE A 4 6.20 13.50 2.55
N GLY A 5 6.25 14.57 3.34
CA GLY A 5 7.43 15.41 3.51
C GLY A 5 7.50 16.63 2.58
N TYR A 6 6.54 16.78 1.66
CA TYR A 6 6.38 17.98 0.84
C TYR A 6 5.06 18.70 1.17
N MET A 7 3.92 18.23 0.62
CA MET A 7 2.60 18.78 0.94
C MET A 7 1.82 17.98 1.98
N LEU A 8 2.18 16.70 2.19
CA LEU A 8 1.54 15.84 3.19
C LEU A 8 2.46 15.69 4.40
N ASN A 9 2.04 16.20 5.55
CA ASN A 9 2.78 16.03 6.80
C ASN A 9 2.36 14.74 7.55
N ARG A 10 3.08 14.43 8.63
CA ARG A 10 2.83 13.24 9.48
C ARG A 10 1.47 13.25 10.16
N ILE A 11 1.03 14.41 10.63
CA ILE A 11 -0.26 14.55 11.31
C ILE A 11 -1.39 14.21 10.34
N ASN A 12 -1.35 14.76 9.13
CA ASN A 12 -2.37 14.51 8.11
C ASN A 12 -2.34 13.07 7.59
N LEU A 13 -1.15 12.48 7.42
CA LEU A 13 -1.04 11.06 7.06
C LEU A 13 -1.65 10.16 8.16
N ASN A 14 -1.34 10.43 9.42
CA ASN A 14 -1.89 9.65 10.54
C ASN A 14 -3.42 9.76 10.61
N ARG A 15 -3.98 10.97 10.45
CA ARG A 15 -5.43 11.18 10.38
C ARG A 15 -6.07 10.38 9.24
N ALA A 16 -5.45 10.35 8.06
CA ALA A 16 -5.95 9.55 6.94
C ALA A 16 -5.91 8.05 7.25
N ILE A 17 -4.86 7.57 7.94
CA ILE A 17 -4.76 6.18 8.41
C ILE A 17 -5.85 5.87 9.44
N ASP A 18 -6.10 6.77 10.39
CA ASP A 18 -7.15 6.63 11.40
C ASP A 18 -8.53 6.50 10.76
N ASN A 19 -8.85 7.39 9.81
CA ASN A 19 -10.10 7.36 9.08
C ASN A 19 -10.26 6.05 8.27
N ALA A 20 -9.20 5.61 7.59
CA ALA A 20 -9.22 4.34 6.87
C ALA A 20 -9.48 3.15 7.81
N CYS A 21 -8.81 3.12 8.97
CA CYS A 21 -9.04 2.08 9.97
C CYS A 21 -10.48 2.11 10.52
N TRP A 22 -11.05 3.30 10.71
CA TRP A 22 -12.44 3.44 11.12
C TRP A 22 -13.42 2.92 10.06
N ILE A 23 -13.26 3.32 8.79
CA ILE A 23 -14.06 2.81 7.67
C ILE A 23 -14.00 1.28 7.59
N ILE A 24 -12.79 0.70 7.73
CA ILE A 24 -12.60 -0.75 7.73
C ILE A 24 -13.40 -1.42 8.83
N LYS A 25 -13.47 -0.85 10.04
CA LYS A 25 -14.22 -1.44 11.16
C LYS A 25 -15.73 -1.37 10.93
N GLU A 26 -16.22 -0.21 10.53
CA GLU A 26 -17.66 0.06 10.45
C GLU A 26 -18.34 -0.52 9.21
N THR A 27 -17.61 -0.67 8.09
CA THR A 27 -18.21 -1.22 6.86
C THR A 27 -18.48 -2.72 6.98
N LYS A 28 -19.56 -3.22 6.37
CA LYS A 28 -19.81 -4.66 6.23
C LYS A 28 -19.14 -5.29 5.01
N THR A 29 -18.40 -4.50 4.24
CA THR A 29 -17.82 -4.94 2.96
C THR A 29 -16.59 -5.84 3.20
N PRO A 30 -16.53 -7.04 2.60
CA PRO A 30 -15.42 -7.97 2.80
C PRO A 30 -14.14 -7.58 2.04
N ILE A 31 -14.28 -6.82 0.95
CA ILE A 31 -13.18 -6.41 0.07
C ILE A 31 -13.17 -4.90 -0.06
N ILE A 32 -11.99 -4.30 0.13
CA ILE A 32 -11.76 -2.86 0.03
C ILE A 32 -10.63 -2.64 -0.97
N ILE A 33 -10.96 -1.98 -2.08
CA ILE A 33 -9.98 -1.56 -3.08
C ILE A 33 -9.42 -0.20 -2.64
N TYR A 34 -8.14 -0.17 -2.29
CA TYR A 34 -7.47 1.02 -1.79
C TYR A 34 -6.45 1.56 -2.81
N ASP A 35 -6.89 2.52 -3.62
CA ASP A 35 -6.14 3.04 -4.77
C ASP A 35 -6.04 4.57 -4.83
N HIS A 36 -5.32 5.07 -5.86
CA HIS A 36 -5.26 6.46 -6.39
C HIS A 36 -3.94 7.25 -6.17
N HIS A 37 -3.33 7.29 -4.99
CA HIS A 37 -1.99 7.93 -4.79
C HIS A 37 -1.02 7.09 -3.97
N LEU A 38 -1.48 5.92 -3.56
CA LEU A 38 -0.78 5.04 -2.64
C LEU A 38 0.43 4.38 -3.34
N LEU A 39 0.23 3.91 -4.56
CA LEU A 39 1.19 3.14 -5.36
C LEU A 39 2.36 3.94 -5.94
N ARG A 40 2.32 5.28 -5.85
CA ARG A 40 3.38 6.17 -6.34
C ARG A 40 4.52 6.38 -5.34
N ASP A 41 4.45 5.71 -4.21
CA ASP A 41 5.46 5.74 -3.16
C ASP A 41 5.98 4.34 -2.90
N ALA A 42 7.29 4.16 -2.98
CA ALA A 42 7.95 2.89 -2.74
C ALA A 42 7.65 2.30 -1.35
N LYS A 43 7.49 3.18 -0.35
CA LYS A 43 7.33 2.82 1.05
C LYS A 43 5.86 2.82 1.50
N TYR A 44 4.92 2.77 0.56
CA TYR A 44 3.51 2.92 0.90
C TYR A 44 3.02 1.80 1.82
N ARG A 45 3.43 0.56 1.57
CA ARG A 45 3.03 -0.61 2.37
C ARG A 45 3.45 -0.44 3.82
N GLU A 46 4.64 0.08 4.06
CA GLU A 46 5.17 0.37 5.39
C GLU A 46 4.44 1.55 6.04
N ARG A 47 4.26 2.65 5.29
CA ARG A 47 3.63 3.88 5.78
C ARG A 47 2.18 3.69 6.22
N ILE A 48 1.44 2.81 5.54
CA ILE A 48 0.04 2.50 5.89
C ILE A 48 -0.14 1.09 6.47
N LYS A 49 0.93 0.46 7.00
CA LYS A 49 0.90 -0.91 7.54
C LYS A 49 -0.29 -1.15 8.48
N ARG A 50 -0.59 -0.17 9.33
CA ARG A 50 -1.70 -0.22 10.28
C ARG A 50 -3.06 -0.45 9.61
N VAL A 51 -3.30 0.08 8.41
CA VAL A 51 -4.53 -0.15 7.65
C VAL A 51 -4.68 -1.63 7.29
N TYR A 52 -3.60 -2.26 6.82
CA TYR A 52 -3.58 -3.69 6.50
C TYR A 52 -3.71 -4.57 7.74
N ASP A 53 -3.05 -4.20 8.84
CA ASP A 53 -3.14 -4.94 10.10
C ASP A 53 -4.58 -4.92 10.66
N ILE A 54 -5.25 -3.76 10.63
CA ILE A 54 -6.65 -3.64 11.04
C ILE A 54 -7.57 -4.42 10.11
N ALA A 55 -7.40 -4.32 8.79
CA ALA A 55 -8.18 -5.11 7.84
C ALA A 55 -8.09 -6.61 8.13
N LYS A 56 -6.87 -7.12 8.34
CA LYS A 56 -6.64 -8.53 8.68
C LYS A 56 -7.32 -8.92 9.99
N LYS A 57 -7.27 -8.05 11.01
CA LYS A 57 -7.94 -8.29 12.30
C LYS A 57 -9.47 -8.35 12.15
N GLU A 58 -10.05 -7.49 11.31
CA GLU A 58 -11.49 -7.44 11.05
C GLU A 58 -11.95 -8.50 10.01
N GLY A 59 -11.06 -9.41 9.59
CA GLY A 59 -11.38 -10.44 8.59
C GLY A 59 -11.66 -9.89 7.18
N LYS A 60 -11.18 -8.67 6.88
CA LYS A 60 -11.42 -7.96 5.62
C LYS A 60 -10.16 -7.91 4.77
N THR A 61 -10.35 -7.88 3.46
CA THR A 61 -9.25 -7.82 2.51
C THR A 61 -9.10 -6.41 1.96
N VAL A 62 -7.97 -5.76 2.25
CA VAL A 62 -7.58 -4.50 1.62
C VAL A 62 -6.51 -4.77 0.57
N LEU A 63 -6.80 -4.41 -0.68
CA LEU A 63 -5.95 -4.66 -1.84
C LEU A 63 -6.06 -3.53 -2.86
N THR A 64 -5.20 -3.52 -3.86
CA THR A 64 -5.27 -2.56 -4.98
C THR A 64 -6.09 -3.13 -6.13
N ALA A 65 -6.57 -2.30 -7.05
CA ALA A 65 -7.33 -2.75 -8.21
C ALA A 65 -6.53 -3.71 -9.11
N ALA A 66 -5.21 -3.52 -9.19
CA ALA A 66 -4.30 -4.47 -9.84
C ALA A 66 -4.35 -5.84 -9.13
N GLU A 67 -4.17 -5.87 -7.81
CA GLU A 67 -4.19 -7.10 -7.03
C GLU A 67 -5.57 -7.78 -7.07
N PHE A 68 -6.65 -7.00 -7.11
CA PHE A 68 -8.01 -7.51 -7.28
C PHE A 68 -8.16 -8.30 -8.59
N ARG A 69 -7.51 -7.84 -9.65
CA ARG A 69 -7.48 -8.49 -10.97
C ARG A 69 -6.46 -9.63 -11.08
N GLY A 70 -5.70 -9.92 -10.02
CA GLY A 70 -4.60 -10.89 -10.04
C GLY A 70 -3.29 -10.33 -10.61
N ASP A 71 -3.25 -9.04 -10.94
CA ASP A 71 -2.05 -8.34 -11.41
C ASP A 71 -1.21 -7.84 -10.23
N LYS A 72 0.11 -7.74 -10.41
CA LYS A 72 0.97 -7.07 -9.41
C LYS A 72 0.95 -5.56 -9.64
N PRO A 73 0.92 -4.73 -8.57
CA PRO A 73 1.09 -3.30 -8.71
C PRO A 73 2.39 -2.98 -9.44
N ILE A 74 2.36 -2.02 -10.37
CA ILE A 74 3.49 -1.72 -11.26
C ILE A 74 4.81 -1.48 -10.50
N PHE A 75 4.72 -0.86 -9.32
CA PHE A 75 5.87 -0.62 -8.46
C PHE A 75 6.54 -1.91 -7.96
N GLN A 76 5.76 -2.94 -7.60
CA GLN A 76 6.31 -4.24 -7.21
C GLN A 76 7.03 -4.92 -8.38
N ILE A 77 6.50 -4.77 -9.61
CA ILE A 77 7.14 -5.27 -10.83
C ILE A 77 8.51 -4.61 -11.04
N PHE A 78 8.62 -3.29 -10.85
CA PHE A 78 9.89 -2.56 -10.97
C PHE A 78 10.90 -2.92 -9.87
N SER A 79 10.45 -3.09 -8.62
CA SER A 79 11.32 -3.50 -7.51
C SER A 79 11.96 -4.87 -7.75
N SER A 80 11.18 -5.85 -8.23
CA SER A 80 11.70 -7.19 -8.56
C SER A 80 12.66 -7.19 -9.76
N ARG A 81 12.52 -6.27 -10.71
CA ARG A 81 13.45 -6.14 -11.85
C ARG A 81 14.80 -5.57 -11.44
N LYS A 82 14.83 -4.57 -10.53
CA LYS A 82 16.09 -4.03 -9.99
C LYS A 82 16.89 -5.09 -9.23
N SER A 83 16.24 -5.90 -8.38
CA SER A 83 16.94 -6.95 -7.62
C SER A 83 17.53 -8.04 -8.51
N LYS A 84 16.88 -8.35 -9.65
CA LYS A 84 17.41 -9.29 -10.64
C LYS A 84 18.65 -8.71 -11.36
N ILE A 85 18.58 -7.48 -11.85
CA ILE A 85 19.70 -6.81 -12.54
C ILE A 85 20.93 -6.70 -11.62
N ILE A 86 20.74 -6.34 -10.34
CA ILE A 86 21.83 -6.23 -9.37
C ILE A 86 22.47 -7.61 -9.11
N ARG A 87 21.66 -8.66 -8.96
CA ARG A 87 22.18 -10.03 -8.78
C ARG A 87 22.96 -10.51 -10.00
N ASP A 88 22.45 -10.26 -11.19
CA ASP A 88 23.10 -10.65 -12.45
C ASP A 88 24.41 -9.89 -12.69
N SER A 89 24.56 -8.69 -12.11
CA SER A 89 25.79 -7.89 -12.16
C SER A 89 26.84 -8.27 -11.10
N ILE A 90 26.45 -8.93 -10.00
CA ILE A 90 27.37 -9.39 -8.94
C ILE A 90 27.92 -10.80 -9.27
N ASN A 91 27.17 -11.60 -10.03
CA ASN A 91 27.55 -12.96 -10.44
C ASN A 91 28.30 -12.98 -11.79
N LYS A 92 28.85 -11.85 -12.22
CA LYS A 92 29.64 -11.68 -13.44
C LYS A 92 31.04 -11.20 -13.06
#